data_AF-A0A950BZ33-F1
#
_entry.id   AF-A0A950BZ33-F1
#
_cell.length_a   1.000
_cell.length_b   1.000
_cell.length_c   1.000
_cell.angle_alpha   90.00
_cell.angle_beta   90.00
_cell.angle_gamma   90.00
#
_symmetry.space_group_name_H-M   'P 1'
#
loop_
_entity.id
_entity.type
_entity.pdbx_description
1 polymer ?
#
loop_
_entity_poly.entity_id
_entity_poly.type
_entity_poly.pdbx_seq_one_letter_code
_entity_poly.pdbx_strand_id
1 'polypeptide(L)'
;PDKHLYNPDWARDTAERHARDFVDRCRDQAVRASSRMPVPAVLVSPYDAELFGHWWFEGPQWIYYILRELAHGGPLAAGTPGEYLAAHPVQQRAMPAPSSWGRNGYSEHWVNPRTEWMWRPLHEAAARMTRAVQAYRAGGGPRSANAGSLEERALCQAGRELMLAQSSDWPFIITNGTTEEYARRRFNDHLHRFHELLSSLEHRNIDAPQLEALEYMDAIFPELDYRLFAPAEEAACA
;
A
#
# COMPACT_ATOMS: atom_id res chain seq x y z
N PRO A 1 36.36 1.50 4.09
CA PRO A 1 37.14 2.71 3.79
C PRO A 1 37.97 2.62 2.51
N ASP A 2 38.22 1.42 1.95
CA ASP A 2 38.78 1.28 0.61
C ASP A 2 37.71 0.80 -0.38
N LYS A 3 36.91 1.74 -0.91
CA LYS A 3 36.04 1.46 -2.05
C LYS A 3 36.80 1.83 -3.32
N HIS A 4 36.99 0.88 -4.22
CA HIS A 4 37.54 1.13 -5.55
C HIS A 4 36.48 1.74 -6.47
N LEU A 5 36.92 2.25 -7.63
CA LEU A 5 36.01 2.68 -8.69
C LEU A 5 35.17 1.51 -9.17
N TYR A 6 33.90 1.79 -9.44
CA TYR A 6 32.96 0.81 -9.96
C TYR A 6 33.36 0.32 -11.35
N ASN A 7 33.28 -0.99 -11.58
CA ASN A 7 33.50 -1.63 -12.87
C ASN A 7 32.18 -2.24 -13.39
N PRO A 8 31.53 -1.62 -14.39
CA PRO A 8 30.24 -2.09 -14.90
C PRO A 8 30.27 -3.50 -15.50
N ASP A 9 31.40 -3.92 -16.10
CA ASP A 9 31.50 -5.24 -16.71
C ASP A 9 31.52 -6.34 -15.65
N TRP A 10 32.30 -6.16 -14.58
CA TRP A 10 32.36 -7.11 -13.47
C TRP A 10 31.01 -7.25 -12.75
N ALA A 11 30.31 -6.11 -12.60
CA ALA A 11 29.00 -6.07 -11.98
C ALA A 11 27.95 -6.80 -12.83
N ARG A 12 27.93 -6.57 -14.15
CA ARG A 12 27.06 -7.29 -15.10
C ARG A 12 27.32 -8.79 -15.08
N ASP A 13 28.58 -9.21 -15.18
CA ASP A 13 28.96 -10.63 -15.18
C ASP A 13 28.56 -11.32 -13.85
N THR A 14 28.61 -10.57 -12.75
CA THR A 14 28.16 -11.03 -11.44
C THR A 14 26.63 -11.13 -11.35
N ALA A 15 25.90 -10.15 -11.87
CA ALA A 15 24.44 -10.19 -11.93
C ALA A 15 23.95 -11.40 -12.75
N GLU A 16 24.57 -11.68 -13.90
CA GLU A 16 24.24 -12.85 -14.72
C GLU A 16 24.50 -14.17 -13.97
N ARG A 17 25.66 -14.30 -13.31
CA ARG A 17 25.98 -15.48 -12.48
C ARG A 17 24.98 -15.66 -11.33
N HIS A 18 24.62 -14.59 -10.63
CA HIS A 18 23.67 -14.65 -9.52
C HIS A 18 22.24 -14.98 -10.00
N ALA A 19 21.85 -14.52 -11.19
CA ALA A 19 20.56 -14.88 -11.79
C ALA A 19 20.48 -16.38 -12.10
N ARG A 20 21.54 -16.95 -12.66
CA ARG A 20 21.63 -18.40 -12.91
C ARG A 20 21.56 -19.22 -11.62
N ASP A 21 22.37 -18.87 -10.62
CA ASP A 21 22.34 -19.55 -9.31
C ASP A 21 20.94 -19.48 -8.66
N PHE A 22 20.26 -18.33 -8.76
CA PHE A 22 18.90 -18.18 -8.28
C PHE A 22 17.91 -19.11 -9.02
N VAL A 23 17.92 -19.13 -10.35
CA VAL A 23 17.06 -19.99 -11.16
C VAL A 23 17.31 -21.48 -10.87
N ASP A 24 18.56 -21.89 -10.73
CA ASP A 24 18.93 -23.27 -10.39
C ASP A 24 18.39 -23.66 -9.01
N ARG A 25 18.51 -22.79 -8.00
CA ARG A 25 17.92 -23.02 -6.66
C ARG A 25 16.40 -23.10 -6.70
N CYS A 26 15.74 -22.23 -7.46
CA CYS A 26 14.29 -22.29 -7.68
C CYS A 26 13.89 -23.61 -8.34
N ARG A 27 14.69 -24.11 -9.29
CA ARG A 27 14.42 -25.37 -9.99
C ARG A 27 14.45 -26.53 -9.02
N ASP A 28 15.49 -26.61 -8.20
CA ASP A 28 15.63 -27.62 -7.16
C ASP A 28 14.48 -27.56 -6.14
N GLN A 29 14.08 -26.36 -5.74
CA GLN A 29 12.96 -26.16 -4.82
C GLN A 29 11.64 -26.62 -5.44
N ALA A 30 11.36 -26.25 -6.70
CA ALA A 30 10.15 -26.63 -7.40
C ALA A 30 10.04 -28.13 -7.62
N VAL A 31 11.15 -28.80 -7.99
CA VAL A 31 11.19 -30.27 -8.13
C VAL A 31 10.87 -30.96 -6.81
N ARG A 32 11.50 -30.51 -5.70
CA ARG A 32 11.23 -31.05 -4.36
C ARG A 32 9.77 -30.84 -3.93
N ALA A 33 9.23 -29.64 -4.15
CA ALA A 33 7.85 -29.30 -3.77
C ALA A 33 6.82 -30.06 -4.60
N SER A 34 6.99 -30.09 -5.92
CA SER A 34 6.06 -30.73 -6.85
C SER A 34 5.94 -32.23 -6.63
N SER A 35 6.99 -32.90 -6.15
CA SER A 35 6.94 -34.33 -5.78
C SER A 35 5.97 -34.65 -4.63
N ARG A 36 5.51 -33.63 -3.90
CA ARG A 36 4.64 -33.75 -2.71
C ARG A 36 3.28 -33.08 -2.90
N MET A 37 3.00 -32.56 -4.09
CA MET A 37 1.79 -31.76 -4.36
C MET A 37 1.02 -32.36 -5.55
N PRO A 38 -0.32 -32.35 -5.51
CA PRO A 38 -1.14 -32.82 -6.63
C PRO A 38 -1.24 -31.81 -7.79
N VAL A 39 -0.69 -30.61 -7.60
CA VAL A 39 -0.69 -29.49 -8.56
C VAL A 39 0.73 -28.93 -8.68
N PRO A 40 1.06 -28.24 -9.79
CA PRO A 40 2.37 -27.61 -9.96
C PRO A 40 2.70 -26.69 -8.79
N ALA A 41 3.92 -26.80 -8.24
CA ALA A 41 4.34 -25.91 -7.18
C ALA A 41 4.54 -24.48 -7.70
N VAL A 42 4.09 -23.49 -6.94
CA VAL A 42 4.34 -22.07 -7.22
C VAL A 42 5.35 -21.52 -6.23
N LEU A 43 6.35 -20.81 -6.75
CA LEU A 43 7.32 -20.08 -5.96
C LEU A 43 6.97 -18.59 -6.03
N VAL A 44 6.65 -18.00 -4.88
CA VAL A 44 6.38 -16.56 -4.74
C VAL A 44 7.52 -15.94 -3.97
N SER A 45 8.24 -15.01 -4.60
CA SER A 45 9.40 -14.31 -4.02
C SER A 45 9.13 -12.80 -4.05
N PRO A 46 8.39 -12.26 -3.06
CA PRO A 46 8.10 -10.83 -2.99
C PRO A 46 9.31 -10.05 -2.46
N TYR A 47 9.57 -8.89 -3.07
CA TYR A 47 10.63 -7.96 -2.67
C TYR A 47 10.11 -6.53 -2.85
N ASP A 48 10.63 -5.59 -2.06
CA ASP A 48 10.39 -4.16 -2.29
C ASP A 48 10.98 -3.76 -3.65
N ALA A 49 10.22 -3.02 -4.45
CA ALA A 49 10.63 -2.67 -5.81
C ALA A 49 11.93 -1.84 -5.84
N GLU A 50 12.11 -0.96 -4.85
CA GLU A 50 13.33 -0.15 -4.70
C GLU A 50 14.59 -0.98 -4.39
N LEU A 51 14.44 -2.25 -4.00
CA LEU A 51 15.60 -3.15 -3.93
C LEU A 51 16.32 -3.19 -5.28
N PHE A 52 15.57 -3.23 -6.38
CA PHE A 52 16.13 -3.40 -7.72
C PHE A 52 16.35 -2.05 -8.41
N GLY A 53 17.59 -1.56 -8.36
CA GLY A 53 18.07 -0.37 -9.06
C GLY A 53 18.38 0.81 -8.15
N HIS A 54 17.72 0.88 -6.98
CA HIS A 54 18.00 1.90 -5.98
C HIS A 54 18.96 1.37 -4.90
N TRP A 55 18.56 0.35 -4.13
CA TRP A 55 19.43 -0.25 -3.10
C TRP A 55 20.49 -1.19 -3.69
N TRP A 56 20.09 -1.99 -4.68
CA TRP A 56 20.98 -2.85 -5.45
C TRP A 56 20.95 -2.42 -6.92
N PHE A 57 21.99 -1.73 -7.34
CA PHE A 57 22.06 -1.08 -8.65
C PHE A 57 21.87 -2.04 -9.83
N GLU A 58 22.47 -3.23 -9.77
CA GLU A 58 22.36 -4.24 -10.84
C GLU A 58 21.07 -5.07 -10.76
N GLY A 59 20.18 -4.81 -9.80
CA GLY A 59 18.94 -5.54 -9.60
C GLY A 59 18.06 -5.69 -10.87
N PRO A 60 17.84 -4.63 -11.67
CA PRO A 60 17.09 -4.75 -12.92
C PRO A 60 17.78 -5.65 -13.96
N GLN A 61 19.12 -5.62 -14.03
CA GLN A 61 19.88 -6.52 -14.90
C GLN A 61 19.76 -7.97 -14.42
N TRP A 62 19.81 -8.20 -13.12
CA TRP A 62 19.60 -9.52 -12.52
C TRP A 62 18.19 -10.08 -12.83
N ILE A 63 17.12 -9.27 -12.71
CA ILE A 63 15.76 -9.66 -13.12
C ILE A 63 15.72 -10.01 -14.61
N TYR A 64 16.34 -9.18 -15.46
CA TYR A 64 16.45 -9.46 -16.89
C TYR A 64 17.09 -10.82 -17.17
N TYR A 65 18.20 -11.13 -16.50
CA TYR A 65 18.87 -12.42 -16.67
C TYR A 65 18.02 -13.59 -16.16
N ILE A 66 17.28 -13.45 -15.05
CA ILE A 66 16.33 -14.48 -14.60
C ILE A 66 15.29 -14.76 -15.69
N LEU A 67 14.62 -13.72 -16.18
CA LEU A 67 13.58 -13.87 -17.19
C LEU A 67 14.13 -14.48 -18.48
N ARG A 68 15.35 -14.07 -18.87
CA ARG A 68 16.05 -14.64 -20.02
C ARG A 68 16.37 -16.12 -19.82
N GLU A 69 16.89 -16.52 -18.67
CA GLU A 69 17.18 -17.92 -18.35
C GLU A 69 15.89 -18.77 -18.36
N LEU A 70 14.79 -18.27 -17.78
CA LEU A 70 13.48 -18.94 -17.83
C LEU A 70 12.90 -19.05 -19.25
N ALA A 71 13.16 -18.07 -20.12
CA ALA A 71 12.68 -18.06 -21.51
C ALA A 71 13.37 -19.11 -22.41
N HIS A 72 14.56 -19.60 -22.05
CA HIS A 72 15.22 -20.69 -22.80
C HIS A 72 14.52 -22.05 -22.63
N GLY A 73 13.50 -22.13 -21.77
CA GLY A 73 12.71 -23.34 -21.52
C GLY A 73 13.26 -24.17 -20.36
N GLY A 74 12.46 -25.13 -19.92
CA GLY A 74 12.79 -25.99 -18.78
C GLY A 74 11.58 -26.24 -17.88
N PRO A 75 11.79 -26.81 -16.69
CA PRO A 75 10.71 -27.18 -15.77
C PRO A 75 10.11 -25.99 -14.99
N LEU A 76 10.70 -24.80 -15.11
CA LEU A 76 10.19 -23.58 -14.47
C LEU A 76 9.59 -22.66 -15.54
N ALA A 77 8.44 -22.08 -15.23
CA ALA A 77 7.81 -21.04 -16.03
C ALA A 77 7.51 -19.82 -15.15
N ALA A 78 7.79 -18.63 -15.69
CA ALA A 78 7.27 -17.38 -15.10
C ALA A 78 5.81 -17.20 -15.50
N GLY A 79 5.02 -16.64 -14.61
CA GLY A 79 3.60 -16.35 -14.85
C GLY A 79 3.04 -15.44 -13.76
N THR A 80 1.82 -14.99 -13.97
CA THR A 80 1.10 -14.16 -13.01
C THR A 80 0.25 -15.03 -12.06
N PRO A 81 -0.04 -14.54 -10.84
CA PRO A 81 -0.99 -15.21 -9.95
C PRO A 81 -2.37 -15.45 -10.61
N GLY A 82 -2.82 -14.51 -11.45
CA GLY A 82 -4.10 -14.62 -12.17
C GLY A 82 -4.12 -15.77 -13.17
N GLU A 83 -3.07 -15.93 -13.97
CA GLU A 83 -2.94 -17.07 -14.92
C GLU A 83 -2.91 -18.41 -14.19
N TYR A 84 -2.17 -18.50 -13.08
CA TYR A 84 -2.12 -19.73 -12.27
C TYR A 84 -3.50 -20.09 -11.70
N LEU A 85 -4.22 -19.11 -11.13
CA LEU A 85 -5.57 -19.34 -10.58
C LEU A 85 -6.59 -19.71 -11.67
N ALA A 86 -6.45 -19.17 -12.88
CA ALA A 86 -7.30 -19.55 -14.02
C ALA A 86 -7.03 -20.99 -14.48
N ALA A 87 -5.77 -21.41 -14.51
CA ALA A 87 -5.38 -22.78 -14.87
C ALA A 87 -5.68 -23.81 -13.77
N HIS A 88 -5.68 -23.38 -12.51
CA HIS A 88 -5.89 -24.21 -11.33
C HIS A 88 -7.01 -23.64 -10.44
N PRO A 89 -8.29 -23.80 -10.81
CA PRO A 89 -9.40 -23.12 -10.11
C PRO A 89 -9.73 -23.72 -8.72
N VAL A 90 -9.23 -24.93 -8.42
CA VAL A 90 -9.47 -25.59 -7.13
C VAL A 90 -8.27 -25.36 -6.22
N GLN A 91 -8.49 -24.63 -5.14
CA GLN A 91 -7.47 -24.30 -4.14
C GLN A 91 -7.88 -24.83 -2.76
N GLN A 92 -6.90 -25.12 -1.91
CA GLN A 92 -7.15 -25.40 -0.51
C GLN A 92 -7.72 -24.14 0.17
N ARG A 93 -8.78 -24.32 0.96
CA ARG A 93 -9.30 -23.26 1.83
C ARG A 93 -8.51 -23.24 3.12
N ALA A 94 -8.07 -22.07 3.54
CA ALA A 94 -7.37 -21.85 4.80
C ALA A 94 -7.83 -20.51 5.41
N MET A 95 -7.70 -20.41 6.73
CA MET A 95 -7.89 -19.16 7.47
C MET A 95 -6.51 -18.70 7.95
N PRO A 96 -5.90 -17.68 7.34
CA PRO A 96 -4.63 -17.15 7.82
C PRO A 96 -4.77 -16.58 9.24
N ALA A 97 -3.75 -16.79 10.07
CA ALA A 97 -3.66 -16.08 11.34
C ALA A 97 -3.29 -14.60 11.10
N PRO A 98 -3.71 -13.67 11.99
CA PRO A 98 -3.25 -12.28 11.93
C PRO A 98 -1.72 -12.23 11.94
N SER A 99 -1.16 -11.69 10.87
CA SER A 99 0.29 -11.66 10.66
C SER A 99 0.67 -10.52 9.71
N SER A 100 1.95 -10.21 9.66
CA SER A 100 2.55 -9.32 8.69
C SER A 100 3.82 -9.96 8.13
N TRP A 101 4.38 -9.40 7.06
CA TRP A 101 5.76 -9.70 6.61
C TRP A 101 6.82 -8.82 7.29
N GLY A 102 6.41 -8.04 8.30
CA GLY A 102 7.30 -7.16 9.06
C GLY A 102 8.06 -7.91 10.15
N ARG A 103 8.64 -7.15 11.09
CA ARG A 103 9.42 -7.70 12.21
C ARG A 103 8.58 -8.73 13.00
N ASN A 104 9.17 -9.89 13.23
CA ASN A 104 8.60 -11.02 13.96
C ASN A 104 7.26 -11.56 13.43
N GLY A 105 6.80 -11.11 12.25
CA GLY A 105 5.55 -11.59 11.64
C GLY A 105 4.27 -11.00 12.23
N TYR A 106 4.35 -9.94 13.04
CA TYR A 106 3.19 -9.32 13.72
C TYR A 106 3.07 -7.82 13.43
N SER A 107 2.09 -7.16 14.05
CA SER A 107 1.83 -5.73 13.90
C SER A 107 2.72 -4.82 14.74
N GLU A 108 3.63 -5.38 15.56
CA GLU A 108 4.48 -4.63 16.51
C GLU A 108 5.35 -3.55 15.84
N HIS A 109 5.65 -3.72 14.55
CA HIS A 109 6.40 -2.72 13.81
C HIS A 109 5.61 -1.42 13.58
N TRP A 110 4.28 -1.49 13.57
CA TRP A 110 3.42 -0.32 13.46
C TRP A 110 2.77 0.05 14.80
N VAL A 111 2.44 -0.94 15.64
CA VAL A 111 1.78 -0.76 16.94
C VAL A 111 2.77 -1.02 18.07
N ASN A 112 3.34 0.05 18.62
CA ASN A 112 4.30 0.01 19.72
C ASN A 112 4.29 1.33 20.53
N PRO A 113 5.01 1.42 21.66
CA PRO A 113 5.00 2.62 22.50
C PRO A 113 5.41 3.92 21.78
N ARG A 114 6.16 3.86 20.68
CA ARG A 114 6.57 5.07 19.93
C ARG A 114 5.46 5.62 19.04
N THR A 115 4.49 4.80 18.66
CA THR A 115 3.42 5.10 17.71
C THR A 115 2.03 5.03 18.34
N GLU A 116 1.91 4.60 19.60
CA GLU A 116 0.63 4.41 20.29
C GLU A 116 -0.28 5.66 20.28
N TRP A 117 0.34 6.84 20.36
CA TRP A 117 -0.32 8.14 20.35
C TRP A 117 -1.08 8.45 19.05
N MET A 118 -0.80 7.73 17.97
CA MET A 118 -1.40 7.95 16.65
C MET A 118 -2.77 7.28 16.52
N TRP A 119 -2.99 6.14 17.16
CA TRP A 119 -4.13 5.27 16.83
C TRP A 119 -5.47 5.82 17.31
N ARG A 120 -5.51 6.37 18.52
CA ARG A 120 -6.73 6.98 19.06
C ARG A 120 -7.25 8.14 18.19
N PRO A 121 -6.46 9.19 17.91
CA PRO A 121 -6.95 10.29 17.08
C PRO A 121 -7.30 9.84 15.65
N LEU A 122 -6.57 8.85 15.10
CA LEU A 122 -6.89 8.28 13.78
C LEU A 122 -8.25 7.57 13.75
N HIS A 123 -8.56 6.76 14.78
CA HIS A 123 -9.86 6.11 14.91
C HIS A 123 -10.99 7.13 15.13
N GLU A 124 -10.75 8.18 15.94
CA GLU A 124 -11.72 9.26 16.16
C GLU A 124 -11.99 10.03 14.84
N ALA A 125 -10.95 10.28 14.04
CA ALA A 125 -11.07 10.90 12.72
C ALA A 125 -11.88 10.04 11.74
N ALA A 126 -11.60 8.73 11.67
CA ALA A 126 -12.35 7.80 10.82
C ALA A 126 -13.84 7.79 11.20
N ALA A 127 -14.15 7.69 12.49
CA ALA A 127 -15.54 7.74 12.96
C ALA A 127 -16.21 9.10 12.67
N ARG A 128 -15.47 10.21 12.76
CA ARG A 128 -15.98 11.55 12.41
C ARG A 128 -16.30 11.65 10.92
N MET A 129 -15.45 11.10 10.04
CA MET A 129 -15.69 11.08 8.60
C MET A 129 -16.99 10.37 8.25
N THR A 130 -17.21 9.17 8.79
CA THR A 130 -18.47 8.43 8.60
C THR A 130 -19.69 9.24 9.05
N ARG A 131 -19.64 9.86 10.23
CA ARG A 131 -20.74 10.71 10.73
C ARG A 131 -21.00 11.93 9.84
N ALA A 132 -19.95 12.60 9.36
CA ALA A 132 -20.08 13.75 8.47
C ALA A 132 -20.79 13.38 7.16
N VAL A 133 -20.40 12.26 6.55
CA VAL A 133 -21.04 11.74 5.34
C VAL A 133 -22.51 11.37 5.59
N GLN A 134 -22.82 10.70 6.70
CA GLN A 134 -24.19 10.39 7.07
C GLN A 134 -25.05 11.64 7.27
N ALA A 135 -24.54 12.64 8.01
CA ALA A 135 -25.24 13.88 8.27
C ALA A 135 -25.52 14.67 6.98
N TYR A 136 -24.53 14.74 6.09
CA TYR A 136 -24.69 15.40 4.79
C TYR A 136 -25.76 14.71 3.92
N ARG A 137 -25.75 13.37 3.86
CA ARG A 137 -26.78 12.59 3.14
C ARG A 137 -28.18 12.78 3.73
N ALA A 138 -28.30 12.80 5.05
CA ALA A 138 -29.58 13.00 5.74
C ALA A 138 -30.15 14.42 5.54
N GLY A 139 -29.26 15.42 5.43
CA GLY A 139 -29.62 16.83 5.21
C GLY A 139 -30.06 17.20 3.79
N GLY A 140 -30.22 16.23 2.89
CA GLY A 140 -30.63 16.48 1.50
C GLY A 140 -29.48 16.69 0.52
N GLY A 141 -28.26 16.25 0.86
CA GLY A 141 -27.12 16.25 -0.07
C GLY A 141 -27.42 15.52 -1.39
N PRO A 142 -26.74 15.88 -2.50
CA PRO A 142 -26.97 15.28 -3.81
C PRO A 142 -26.81 13.75 -3.78
N ARG A 143 -27.68 13.04 -4.50
CA ARG A 143 -27.59 11.58 -4.68
C ARG A 143 -26.64 11.18 -5.82
N SER A 144 -26.15 12.14 -6.61
CA SER A 144 -25.34 11.93 -7.80
C SER A 144 -24.13 12.86 -7.79
N ALA A 145 -22.95 12.30 -8.01
CA ALA A 145 -21.69 13.03 -8.18
C ALA A 145 -21.58 13.48 -9.64
N ASN A 146 -21.80 14.77 -9.92
CA ASN A 146 -21.22 15.41 -11.10
C ASN A 146 -21.28 16.93 -10.88
N ALA A 147 -20.09 17.53 -10.73
CA ALA A 147 -19.82 18.93 -10.36
C ALA A 147 -20.42 19.34 -9.00
N GLY A 148 -19.79 18.83 -7.95
CA GLY A 148 -20.31 18.86 -6.59
C GLY A 148 -20.25 20.22 -5.92
N SER A 149 -21.17 20.42 -4.98
CA SER A 149 -21.20 21.64 -4.16
C SER A 149 -19.89 21.82 -3.37
N LEU A 150 -19.66 23.02 -2.81
CA LEU A 150 -18.47 23.26 -1.98
C LEU A 150 -18.37 22.25 -0.83
N GLU A 151 -19.51 21.81 -0.30
CA GLU A 151 -19.60 20.78 0.72
C GLU A 151 -19.12 19.41 0.24
N GLU A 152 -19.48 18.99 -0.98
CA GLU A 152 -19.05 17.70 -1.53
C GLU A 152 -17.54 17.71 -1.78
N ARG A 153 -17.02 18.81 -2.32
CA ARG A 153 -15.59 19.01 -2.50
C ARG A 153 -14.84 18.96 -1.16
N ALA A 154 -15.34 19.64 -0.13
CA ALA A 154 -14.76 19.60 1.20
C ALA A 154 -14.80 18.19 1.82
N LEU A 155 -15.89 17.43 1.63
CA LEU A 155 -15.98 16.04 2.06
C LEU A 155 -14.98 15.13 1.34
N CYS A 156 -14.84 15.28 0.01
CA CYS A 156 -13.84 14.54 -0.75
C CYS A 156 -12.42 14.89 -0.28
N GLN A 157 -12.10 16.18 -0.10
CA GLN A 157 -10.79 16.58 0.38
C GLN A 157 -10.52 16.08 1.81
N ALA A 158 -11.51 16.15 2.71
CA ALA A 158 -11.39 15.56 4.04
C ALA A 158 -11.13 14.04 3.96
N GLY A 159 -11.79 13.33 3.05
CA GLY A 159 -11.52 11.92 2.77
C GLY A 159 -10.06 11.66 2.38
N ARG A 160 -9.47 12.51 1.52
CA ARG A 160 -8.05 12.42 1.13
C ARG A 160 -7.12 12.66 2.32
N GLU A 161 -7.37 13.71 3.11
CA GLU A 161 -6.56 13.99 4.31
C GLU A 161 -6.61 12.82 5.30
N LEU A 162 -7.77 12.20 5.50
CA LEU A 162 -7.90 11.01 6.35
C LEU A 162 -7.09 9.84 5.78
N MET A 163 -7.20 9.54 4.48
CA MET A 163 -6.43 8.45 3.85
C MET A 163 -4.91 8.70 3.93
N LEU A 164 -4.48 9.94 3.74
CA LEU A 164 -3.08 10.33 3.89
C LEU A 164 -2.60 10.17 5.34
N ALA A 165 -3.40 10.56 6.34
CA ALA A 165 -3.10 10.31 7.75
C ALA A 165 -3.05 8.81 8.10
N GLN A 166 -3.79 7.96 7.38
CA GLN A 166 -3.85 6.51 7.56
C GLN A 166 -2.68 5.74 6.91
N SER A 167 -1.75 6.41 6.22
CA SER A 167 -0.60 5.71 5.65
C SER A 167 0.21 4.98 6.74
N SER A 168 0.49 3.69 6.50
CA SER A 168 1.33 2.87 7.37
C SER A 168 2.80 3.30 7.38
N ASP A 169 3.21 4.14 6.42
CA ASP A 169 4.56 4.67 6.35
C ASP A 169 4.89 5.54 7.57
N TRP A 170 3.92 6.29 8.11
CA TRP A 170 4.17 7.16 9.27
C TRP A 170 4.65 6.38 10.50
N PRO A 171 3.90 5.38 11.01
CA PRO A 171 4.39 4.55 12.10
C PRO A 171 5.64 3.72 11.74
N PHE A 172 5.82 3.33 10.47
CA PHE A 172 7.02 2.62 10.01
C PHE A 172 8.29 3.50 10.12
N ILE A 173 8.24 4.73 9.59
CA ILE A 173 9.34 5.71 9.66
C ILE A 173 9.69 6.04 11.11
N ILE A 174 8.68 6.28 11.95
CA ILE A 174 8.87 6.55 13.39
C ILE A 174 9.56 5.37 14.07
N THR A 175 9.09 4.15 13.81
CA THR A 175 9.64 2.94 14.44
C THR A 175 11.10 2.70 14.03
N ASN A 176 11.44 2.91 12.75
CA ASN A 176 12.82 2.78 12.25
C ASN A 176 13.73 3.97 12.61
N GLY A 177 13.17 5.10 13.06
CA GLY A 177 13.94 6.27 13.47
C GLY A 177 14.69 6.95 12.32
N THR A 178 14.21 6.85 11.08
CA THR A 178 14.87 7.43 9.90
C THR A 178 14.60 8.94 9.78
N THR A 179 13.37 9.34 9.46
CA THR A 179 12.93 10.74 9.35
C THR A 179 11.73 11.01 10.25
N GLU A 180 11.89 10.73 11.56
CA GLU A 180 10.80 10.72 12.54
C GLU A 180 10.04 12.06 12.61
N GLU A 181 10.74 13.20 12.68
CA GLU A 181 10.10 14.52 12.75
C GLU A 181 9.21 14.80 11.53
N TYR A 182 9.65 14.37 10.35
CA TYR A 182 8.87 14.48 9.12
C TYR A 182 7.58 13.66 9.20
N ALA A 183 7.66 12.40 9.61
CA ALA A 183 6.49 11.52 9.74
C ALA A 183 5.50 12.05 10.79
N ARG A 184 5.99 12.50 11.95
CA ARG A 184 5.16 13.13 12.98
C ARG A 184 4.44 14.36 12.46
N ARG A 185 5.15 15.24 11.75
CA ARG A 185 4.57 16.45 11.17
C ARG A 185 3.50 16.10 10.13
N ARG A 186 3.81 15.22 9.17
CA ARG A 186 2.87 14.82 8.11
C ARG A 186 1.58 14.24 8.67
N PHE A 187 1.67 13.30 9.62
CA PHE A 187 0.51 12.72 10.28
C PHE A 187 -0.38 13.79 10.92
N ASN A 188 0.21 14.70 11.70
CA ASN A 188 -0.53 15.76 12.39
C ASN A 188 -1.11 16.80 11.42
N ASP A 189 -0.37 17.19 10.38
CA ASP A 189 -0.81 18.15 9.37
C ASP A 189 -2.06 17.61 8.63
N HIS A 190 -2.06 16.33 8.24
CA HIS A 190 -3.22 15.69 7.60
C HIS A 190 -4.43 15.61 8.54
N LEU A 191 -4.24 15.19 9.80
CA LEU A 191 -5.35 15.17 10.77
C LEU A 191 -5.90 16.56 11.07
N HIS A 192 -5.03 17.58 11.13
CA HIS A 192 -5.46 18.95 11.36
C HIS A 192 -6.32 19.45 10.21
N ARG A 193 -5.84 19.35 8.97
CA ARG A 193 -6.60 19.75 7.76
C ARG A 193 -7.92 19.00 7.65
N PHE A 194 -7.91 17.69 7.93
CA PHE A 194 -9.13 16.88 8.00
C PHE A 194 -10.16 17.48 8.97
N HIS A 195 -9.73 17.81 10.19
CA HIS A 195 -10.61 18.37 11.21
C HIS A 195 -11.05 19.80 10.91
N GLU A 196 -10.21 20.62 10.27
CA GLU A 196 -10.59 21.96 9.82
C GLU A 196 -11.66 21.89 8.74
N LEU A 197 -11.47 21.07 7.71
CA LEU A 197 -12.45 20.88 6.62
C LEU A 197 -13.82 20.45 7.15
N LEU A 198 -13.86 19.45 8.03
CA LEU A 198 -15.13 19.01 8.62
C LEU A 198 -15.75 20.05 9.53
N SER A 199 -14.94 20.80 10.29
CA SER A 199 -15.45 21.90 11.11
C SER A 199 -16.05 22.99 10.22
N SER A 200 -15.40 23.36 9.11
CA SER A 200 -15.92 24.36 8.19
C SER A 200 -17.20 23.93 7.48
N LEU A 201 -17.31 22.64 7.16
CA LEU A 201 -18.53 22.02 6.64
C LEU A 201 -19.68 22.11 7.67
N GLU A 202 -19.44 21.72 8.92
CA GLU A 202 -20.41 21.74 10.02
C GLU A 202 -20.93 23.17 10.29
N HIS A 203 -20.06 24.17 10.24
CA HIS A 203 -20.39 25.58 10.45
C HIS A 203 -20.89 26.30 9.18
N ARG A 204 -20.91 25.63 8.03
CA ARG A 204 -21.28 26.20 6.71
C ARG A 204 -20.45 27.44 6.35
N ASN A 205 -19.15 27.42 6.65
CA ASN A 205 -18.22 28.53 6.40
C ASN A 205 -17.01 28.13 5.54
N ILE A 206 -17.22 27.20 4.60
CA ILE A 206 -16.15 26.67 3.73
C ILE A 206 -15.48 27.82 2.97
N ASP A 207 -14.19 28.00 3.23
CA ASP A 207 -13.32 28.92 2.48
C ASP A 207 -12.91 28.25 1.16
N ALA A 208 -13.49 28.72 0.05
CA ALA A 208 -13.25 28.14 -1.27
C ALA A 208 -11.78 28.27 -1.73
N PRO A 209 -11.12 29.43 -1.62
CA PRO A 209 -9.67 29.54 -1.86
C PRO A 209 -8.81 28.58 -1.04
N GLN A 210 -9.09 28.42 0.26
CA GLN A 210 -8.34 27.49 1.11
C GLN A 210 -8.57 26.03 0.68
N LEU A 211 -9.82 25.66 0.39
CA LEU A 211 -10.15 24.33 -0.12
C LEU A 211 -9.43 24.04 -1.44
N GLU A 212 -9.41 24.98 -2.37
CA GLU A 212 -8.71 24.83 -3.66
C GLU A 212 -7.19 24.65 -3.47
N ALA A 213 -6.58 25.36 -2.52
CA ALA A 213 -5.18 25.18 -2.19
C ALA A 213 -4.89 23.78 -1.64
N LEU A 214 -5.77 23.23 -0.79
CA LEU A 214 -5.65 21.86 -0.28
C LEU A 214 -5.86 20.82 -1.38
N GLU A 215 -6.85 21.00 -2.24
CA GLU A 215 -7.09 20.14 -3.40
C GLU A 215 -5.90 20.11 -4.36
N TYR A 216 -5.17 21.22 -4.49
CA TYR A 216 -3.93 21.28 -5.26
C TYR A 216 -2.76 20.58 -4.55
N MET A 217 -2.58 20.82 -3.25
CA MET A 217 -1.46 20.28 -2.49
C MET A 217 -1.56 18.76 -2.27
N ASP A 218 -2.74 18.28 -1.90
CA ASP A 218 -3.02 16.91 -1.51
C ASP A 218 -3.99 16.25 -2.50
N ALA A 219 -3.60 16.30 -3.78
CA ALA A 219 -4.41 15.96 -4.95
C ALA A 219 -4.55 14.45 -5.24
N ILE A 220 -4.22 13.57 -4.29
CA ILE A 220 -4.31 12.13 -4.50
C ILE A 220 -5.79 11.71 -4.67
N PHE A 221 -6.08 10.84 -5.64
CA PHE A 221 -7.46 10.41 -5.96
C PHE A 221 -8.39 11.58 -6.31
N PRO A 222 -8.21 12.23 -7.48
CA PRO A 222 -9.07 13.33 -7.91
C PRO A 222 -10.55 12.91 -8.02
N GLU A 223 -10.81 11.65 -8.38
CA GLU A 223 -12.13 11.04 -8.50
C GLU A 223 -12.66 10.43 -7.18
N LEU A 224 -12.04 10.76 -6.02
CA LEU A 224 -12.48 10.21 -4.74
C LEU A 224 -13.95 10.56 -4.48
N ASP A 225 -14.74 9.54 -4.22
CA ASP A 225 -16.14 9.66 -3.83
C ASP A 225 -16.27 9.59 -2.30
N TYR A 226 -16.68 10.69 -1.66
CA TYR A 226 -16.88 10.74 -0.21
C TYR A 226 -17.90 9.70 0.29
N ARG A 227 -18.78 9.19 -0.57
CA ARG A 227 -19.79 8.18 -0.21
C ARG A 227 -19.17 6.84 0.18
N LEU A 228 -17.91 6.58 -0.20
CA LEU A 228 -17.15 5.41 0.23
C LEU A 228 -16.95 5.35 1.75
N PHE A 229 -17.02 6.48 2.45
CA PHE A 229 -16.91 6.55 3.90
C PHE A 229 -18.25 6.39 4.63
N ALA A 230 -19.36 6.25 3.89
CA ALA A 230 -20.63 5.85 4.48
C ALA A 230 -20.47 4.44 5.09
N PRO A 231 -21.17 4.12 6.19
CA PRO A 231 -21.16 2.75 6.69
C PRO A 231 -21.71 1.83 5.59
N ALA A 232 -21.14 0.63 5.51
CA ALA A 232 -21.74 -0.43 4.71
C ALA A 232 -23.21 -0.54 5.15
N GLU A 233 -24.13 -0.55 4.17
CA GLU A 233 -25.48 -1.01 4.46
C GLU A 233 -25.30 -2.40 5.07
N GLU A 234 -25.68 -2.56 6.34
CA GLU A 234 -25.77 -3.89 6.93
C GLU A 234 -26.68 -4.66 5.98
N ALA A 235 -26.08 -5.57 5.20
CA ALA A 235 -26.84 -6.56 4.47
C ALA A 235 -27.65 -7.25 5.54
N ALA A 236 -28.94 -6.91 5.62
CA ALA A 236 -29.88 -7.53 6.51
C ALA A 236 -29.74 -9.02 6.25
N CYS A 237 -29.06 -9.72 7.17
CA CYS A 237 -29.00 -11.16 7.16
C CYS A 237 -30.41 -11.62 7.49
N ALA A 238 -31.20 -11.81 6.43
CA ALA A 238 -32.42 -12.59 6.42
C ALA A 238 -32.08 -14.05 6.12
#